data_AF-A0A9N9DC14-F1
#
_entry.id   AF-A0A9N9DC14-F1
#
_cell.length_a   1.000
_cell.length_b   1.000
_cell.length_c   1.000
_cell.angle_alpha   90.00
_cell.angle_beta   90.00
_cell.angle_gamma   90.00
#
_symmetry.space_group_name_H-M   'P 1'
#
loop_
_entity.id
_entity.type
_entity.pdbx_description
1 polymer ?
#
loop_
_entity_poly.entity_id
_entity_poly.type
_entity_poly.pdbx_seq_one_letter_code
_entity_poly.pdbx_strand_id
1 'polypeptide(L)'
;MAASPRQKVNLADSTRSYIKMTENSWNWVTLPTNLQVIKFGNLPQNDTKNFICLSYLGSGAEGLVWLAMTEQGTGCVIKLAKSVRPISSRSNQQELTTAQTQRKDAEAAEHQIASDRLQTEANHWKILWGIDAQVKDIGGQPALVMSYFKICAQDELENNPQIRTAVVNAKKKNGKLQAVFIDLSNVVREQEVDAIADMIMMEKLNLTG
;
A
#
# COMPACT_ATOMS: atom_id res chain seq x y z
N MET A 1 24.62 6.68 -16.53
CA MET A 1 23.52 6.21 -15.67
C MET A 1 22.23 6.82 -16.21
N ALA A 2 21.27 6.01 -16.65
CA ALA A 2 19.97 6.53 -17.06
C ALA A 2 19.26 7.07 -15.81
N ALA A 3 18.93 8.36 -15.80
CA ALA A 3 18.12 8.93 -14.74
C ALA A 3 16.71 8.33 -14.87
N SER A 4 16.25 7.62 -13.83
CA SER A 4 14.89 7.10 -13.80
C SER A 4 13.92 8.29 -13.91
N PRO A 5 12.94 8.27 -14.83
CA PRO A 5 12.00 9.37 -15.00
C PRO A 5 11.34 9.68 -13.66
N ARG A 6 11.56 10.89 -13.14
CA ARG A 6 10.95 11.38 -11.88
C ARG A 6 9.57 12.00 -12.09
N GLN A 7 8.98 11.79 -13.27
CA GLN A 7 7.64 12.30 -13.54
C GLN A 7 6.63 11.59 -12.65
N LYS A 8 5.65 12.37 -12.17
CA LYS A 8 4.55 11.90 -11.34
C LYS A 8 3.76 10.88 -12.16
N VAL A 9 4.00 9.59 -11.92
CA VAL A 9 3.30 8.51 -12.63
C VAL A 9 1.84 8.55 -12.23
N ASN A 10 0.94 8.61 -13.20
CA ASN A 10 -0.48 8.47 -12.92
C ASN A 10 -0.73 7.08 -12.32
N LEU A 11 -1.26 7.03 -11.10
CA LEU A 11 -1.51 5.78 -10.38
C LEU A 11 -2.47 4.87 -11.15
N ALA A 12 -3.48 5.47 -11.79
CA ALA A 12 -4.47 4.77 -12.60
C ALA A 12 -4.42 5.26 -14.05
N ASP A 13 -3.71 4.52 -14.89
CA ASP A 13 -3.52 4.77 -16.31
C ASP A 13 -4.02 3.56 -17.10
N SER A 14 -5.09 3.73 -17.87
CA SER A 14 -5.70 2.65 -18.65
C SER A 14 -4.79 2.11 -19.76
N THR A 15 -3.74 2.83 -20.13
CA THR A 15 -2.78 2.43 -21.17
C THR A 15 -1.62 1.61 -20.61
N ARG A 16 -1.47 1.58 -19.28
CA ARG A 16 -0.37 0.90 -18.59
C ARG A 16 -0.74 -0.53 -18.21
N SER A 17 0.23 -1.44 -18.28
CA SER A 17 0.14 -2.77 -17.66
C SER A 17 0.58 -2.73 -16.20
N TYR A 18 -0.14 -3.47 -15.36
CA TYR A 18 0.04 -3.57 -13.92
C TYR A 18 0.31 -5.01 -13.52
N ILE A 19 0.96 -5.19 -12.37
CA ILE A 19 1.10 -6.52 -11.75
C ILE A 19 -0.17 -6.78 -10.95
N LYS A 20 -0.89 -7.84 -11.30
CA LYS A 20 -1.92 -8.44 -10.46
C LYS A 20 -1.28 -9.54 -9.62
N MET A 21 -1.49 -9.47 -8.32
CA MET A 21 -1.18 -10.52 -7.37
C MET A 21 -2.47 -11.23 -6.98
N THR A 22 -2.49 -12.54 -7.16
CA THR A 22 -3.49 -13.43 -6.57
C THR A 22 -2.92 -14.05 -5.30
N GLU A 23 -3.61 -14.97 -4.64
CA GLU A 23 -3.06 -15.73 -3.51
C GLU A 23 -1.73 -16.43 -3.83
N ASN A 24 -1.58 -16.96 -5.06
CA ASN A 24 -0.48 -17.87 -5.41
C ASN A 24 0.32 -17.47 -6.65
N SER A 25 -0.03 -16.38 -7.34
CA SER A 25 0.59 -16.05 -8.63
C SER A 25 0.62 -14.55 -8.92
N TRP A 26 1.50 -14.19 -9.84
CA TRP A 26 1.73 -12.84 -10.33
C TRP A 26 1.49 -12.85 -11.83
N ASN A 27 0.68 -11.92 -12.32
CA ASN A 27 0.40 -11.83 -13.75
C ASN A 27 0.22 -10.37 -14.16
N TRP A 28 0.61 -10.05 -15.40
CA TRP A 28 0.38 -8.73 -15.96
C TRP A 28 -1.09 -8.57 -16.35
N VAL A 29 -1.68 -7.41 -16.05
CA VAL A 29 -3.07 -7.05 -16.38
C VAL A 29 -3.17 -5.59 -16.81
N THR A 30 -4.25 -5.25 -17.50
CA THR A 30 -4.71 -3.86 -17.61
C THR A 30 -5.68 -3.53 -16.47
N LEU A 31 -5.87 -2.24 -16.18
CA LEU A 31 -6.90 -1.85 -15.20
C LEU A 31 -8.31 -2.22 -15.70
N PRO A 32 -9.24 -2.56 -14.78
CA PRO A 32 -10.63 -2.78 -15.14
C PRO A 32 -11.23 -1.52 -15.79
N THR A 33 -11.93 -1.67 -16.90
CA THR A 33 -12.54 -0.56 -17.65
C THR A 33 -13.64 0.16 -16.86
N ASN A 34 -14.23 -0.51 -15.88
CA ASN A 34 -15.24 0.03 -14.97
C ASN A 34 -14.64 0.67 -13.70
N LEU A 35 -13.32 0.76 -13.57
CA LEU A 35 -12.68 1.41 -12.43
C LEU A 35 -12.91 2.92 -12.48
N GLN A 36 -13.92 3.41 -11.75
CA GLN A 36 -14.20 4.84 -11.70
C GLN A 36 -13.22 5.58 -10.79
N VAL A 37 -12.96 5.04 -9.61
CA VAL A 37 -12.26 5.74 -8.51
C VAL A 37 -11.55 4.74 -7.61
N ILE A 38 -10.27 5.00 -7.31
CA ILE A 38 -9.57 4.33 -6.21
C ILE A 38 -9.94 5.03 -4.90
N LYS A 39 -10.44 4.26 -3.93
CA LYS A 39 -10.85 4.72 -2.60
C LYS A 39 -9.81 4.29 -1.57
N PHE A 40 -9.15 5.23 -0.91
CA PHE A 40 -8.18 4.98 0.14
C PHE A 40 -8.79 5.14 1.54
N GLY A 41 -8.06 4.74 2.59
CA GLY A 41 -8.48 4.81 3.99
C GLY A 41 -9.21 3.56 4.49
N ASN A 42 -9.94 2.86 3.61
CA ASN A 42 -10.61 1.62 3.96
C ASN A 42 -9.68 0.41 3.81
N LEU A 43 -9.75 -0.50 4.79
CA LEU A 43 -9.10 -1.79 4.71
C LEU A 43 -9.85 -2.68 3.71
N PRO A 44 -9.16 -3.39 2.80
CA PRO A 44 -9.79 -4.39 1.95
C PRO A 44 -10.59 -5.44 2.74
N GLN A 45 -11.61 -6.01 2.13
CA GLN A 45 -12.41 -7.07 2.77
C GLN A 45 -11.55 -8.32 3.02
N ASN A 46 -11.86 -9.05 4.09
CA ASN A 46 -11.09 -10.24 4.50
C ASN A 46 -11.02 -11.32 3.40
N ASP A 47 -12.07 -11.47 2.61
CA ASP A 47 -12.19 -12.43 1.50
C ASP A 47 -11.55 -11.95 0.18
N THR A 48 -11.02 -10.72 0.13
CA THR A 48 -10.32 -10.21 -1.05
C THR A 48 -9.05 -11.03 -1.33
N LYS A 49 -8.98 -11.62 -2.53
CA LYS A 49 -7.86 -12.47 -2.99
C LYS A 49 -6.99 -11.86 -4.09
N ASN A 50 -7.45 -10.78 -4.70
CA ASN A 50 -6.85 -10.19 -5.88
C ASN A 50 -6.47 -8.73 -5.62
N PHE A 51 -5.21 -8.41 -5.90
CA PHE A 51 -4.67 -7.07 -5.75
C PHE A 51 -3.94 -6.64 -7.01
N ILE A 52 -4.09 -5.39 -7.41
CA ILE A 52 -3.40 -4.78 -8.54
C ILE A 52 -2.40 -3.77 -7.98
N CYS A 53 -1.11 -3.98 -8.24
CA CYS A 53 -0.01 -3.16 -7.75
C CYS A 53 0.14 -1.91 -8.60
N LEU A 54 -0.15 -0.75 -8.01
CA LEU A 54 -0.17 0.56 -8.67
C LEU A 54 1.22 1.20 -8.71
N SER A 55 1.94 1.14 -7.59
CA SER A 55 3.26 1.72 -7.43
C SER A 55 4.11 0.93 -6.45
N TYR A 56 5.40 0.83 -6.76
CA TYR A 56 6.38 0.27 -5.85
C TYR A 56 6.77 1.34 -4.81
N LEU A 57 6.62 1.03 -3.52
CA LEU A 57 6.92 1.96 -2.44
C LEU A 57 8.31 1.74 -1.84
N GLY A 58 8.93 0.58 -2.06
CA GLY A 58 10.30 0.31 -1.64
C GLY A 58 10.55 -1.14 -1.23
N SER A 59 11.80 -1.42 -0.87
CA SER A 59 12.24 -2.67 -0.26
C SER A 59 13.12 -2.38 0.93
N GLY A 60 13.09 -3.26 1.93
CA GLY A 60 13.97 -3.19 3.09
C GLY A 60 14.46 -4.58 3.51
N ALA A 61 15.04 -4.63 4.70
CA ALA A 61 15.52 -5.89 5.30
C ALA A 61 14.38 -6.93 5.46
N GLU A 62 13.15 -6.45 5.65
CA GLU A 62 11.99 -7.29 5.98
C GLU A 62 11.13 -7.67 4.77
N GLY A 63 11.31 -7.03 3.60
CA GLY A 63 10.45 -7.32 2.47
C GLY A 63 10.29 -6.21 1.45
N LEU A 64 9.24 -6.34 0.65
CA LEU A 64 8.84 -5.45 -0.44
C LEU A 64 7.52 -4.79 -0.09
N VAL A 65 7.37 -3.49 -0.41
CA VAL A 65 6.15 -2.74 -0.14
C VAL A 65 5.59 -2.17 -1.43
N TRP A 66 4.29 -2.39 -1.62
CA TRP A 66 3.54 -1.94 -2.79
C TRP A 66 2.33 -1.12 -2.36
N LEU A 67 2.07 -0.05 -3.11
CA LEU A 67 0.75 0.56 -3.17
C LEU A 67 -0.08 -0.29 -4.13
N ALA A 68 -1.23 -0.76 -3.68
CA ALA A 68 -2.10 -1.64 -4.43
C ALA A 68 -3.57 -1.23 -4.31
N MET A 69 -4.42 -1.87 -5.10
CA MET A 69 -5.87 -1.79 -4.96
C MET A 69 -6.51 -3.16 -5.18
N THR A 70 -7.72 -3.34 -4.64
CA THR A 70 -8.58 -4.47 -5.02
C THR A 70 -9.18 -4.24 -6.41
N GLU A 71 -9.77 -5.27 -7.01
CA GLU A 71 -10.45 -5.13 -8.32
C GLU A 71 -11.65 -4.17 -8.29
N GLN A 72 -12.23 -3.94 -7.10
CA GLN A 72 -13.32 -2.99 -6.86
C GLN A 72 -12.82 -1.56 -6.59
N GLY A 73 -11.51 -1.31 -6.58
CA GLY A 73 -10.95 0.02 -6.38
C GLY A 73 -10.65 0.40 -4.93
N THR A 74 -10.64 -0.53 -3.98
CA THR A 74 -10.21 -0.20 -2.61
C THR A 74 -8.68 -0.19 -2.54
N GLY A 75 -8.09 0.98 -2.31
CA GLY A 75 -6.64 1.18 -2.25
C GLY A 75 -6.04 0.81 -0.89
N CYS A 76 -4.90 0.13 -0.91
CA CYS A 76 -4.23 -0.42 0.26
C CYS A 76 -2.70 -0.46 0.07
N VAL A 77 -1.98 -0.77 1.15
CA VAL A 77 -0.56 -1.12 1.11
C VAL A 77 -0.40 -2.59 1.37
N ILE A 78 0.49 -3.23 0.61
CA ILE A 78 0.87 -4.63 0.76
C ILE A 78 2.36 -4.69 1.08
N LYS A 79 2.73 -5.25 2.23
CA LYS A 79 4.11 -5.58 2.60
C LYS A 79 4.30 -7.10 2.49
N LEU A 80 5.02 -7.53 1.46
CA LEU A 80 5.37 -8.94 1.24
C LEU A 80 6.59 -9.32 2.08
N ALA A 81 6.54 -10.46 2.78
CA ALA A 81 7.69 -10.97 3.52
C ALA A 81 8.84 -11.37 2.59
N LYS A 82 10.07 -10.96 2.91
CA LYS A 82 11.27 -11.25 2.11
C LYS A 82 11.53 -12.74 1.87
N SER A 83 11.21 -13.57 2.84
CA SER A 83 11.82 -14.90 2.99
C SER A 83 11.13 -16.01 2.19
N VAL A 84 10.01 -15.75 1.54
CA VAL A 84 9.25 -16.82 0.88
C VAL A 84 9.47 -16.73 -0.62
N ARG A 85 10.22 -17.67 -1.20
CA ARG A 85 10.19 -17.84 -2.65
C ARG A 85 8.74 -18.16 -3.04
N PRO A 86 8.19 -17.59 -4.13
CA PRO A 86 6.88 -18.00 -4.60
C PRO A 86 6.90 -19.52 -4.69
N ILE A 87 6.04 -20.19 -3.91
CA ILE A 87 6.04 -21.66 -3.81
C ILE A 87 6.06 -22.18 -5.24
N SER A 88 7.18 -22.77 -5.65
CA SER A 88 7.35 -23.27 -7.00
C SER A 88 6.18 -24.22 -7.24
N SER A 89 5.33 -23.84 -8.20
CA SER A 89 4.09 -24.50 -8.59
C SER A 89 4.03 -25.96 -8.14
N ARG A 90 3.04 -26.28 -7.29
CA ARG A 90 2.60 -27.62 -6.88
C ARG A 90 2.27 -28.51 -8.11
N SER A 91 3.25 -28.77 -8.95
CA SER A 91 3.10 -29.50 -10.20
C SER A 91 3.44 -30.95 -9.94
N ASN A 92 2.36 -31.72 -9.89
CA ASN A 92 2.20 -33.15 -10.22
C ASN A 92 3.06 -34.17 -9.49
N GLN A 93 2.37 -34.92 -8.60
CA GLN A 93 2.45 -36.38 -8.38
C GLN A 93 3.68 -37.14 -8.91
N GLN A 94 4.89 -36.69 -8.56
CA GLN A 94 6.10 -37.49 -8.60
C GLN A 94 6.49 -37.77 -7.16
N GLU A 95 6.87 -39.01 -6.88
CA GLU A 95 7.44 -39.38 -5.58
C GLU A 95 8.63 -38.47 -5.30
N LEU A 96 8.44 -37.57 -4.35
CA LEU A 96 9.47 -36.64 -3.90
C LEU A 96 10.56 -37.47 -3.22
N THR A 97 11.80 -37.28 -3.66
CA THR A 97 12.96 -37.80 -2.94
C THR A 97 12.96 -37.25 -1.50
N THR A 98 13.57 -37.96 -0.56
CA THR A 98 13.69 -37.52 0.85
C THR A 98 14.25 -36.10 0.97
N ALA A 99 15.20 -35.73 0.12
CA ALA A 99 15.78 -34.38 0.08
C ALA A 99 14.80 -33.30 -0.38
N GLN A 100 13.86 -33.63 -1.28
CA GLN A 100 12.82 -32.69 -1.72
C GLN A 100 11.73 -32.52 -0.66
N THR A 101 11.35 -33.59 0.04
CA THR A 101 10.41 -33.51 1.17
C THR A 101 10.97 -32.63 2.29
N GLN A 102 12.22 -32.83 2.70
CA GLN A 102 12.87 -32.00 3.72
C GLN A 102 12.94 -30.51 3.33
N ARG A 103 13.22 -30.20 2.06
CA ARG A 103 13.21 -28.82 1.56
C ARG A 103 11.82 -28.20 1.64
N LYS A 104 10.80 -28.94 1.23
CA LYS A 104 9.41 -28.49 1.27
C LYS A 104 8.94 -28.22 2.71
N ASP A 105 9.31 -29.09 3.65
CA ASP A 105 8.98 -28.90 5.06
C ASP A 105 9.70 -27.69 5.65
N ALA A 106 10.96 -27.45 5.27
CA ALA A 106 11.71 -26.26 5.66
C ALA A 106 11.08 -24.97 5.08
N GLU A 107 10.69 -24.97 3.80
CA GLU A 107 10.01 -23.84 3.17
C GLU A 107 8.67 -23.54 3.85
N ALA A 108 7.89 -24.57 4.18
CA ALA A 108 6.63 -24.42 4.92
C ALA A 108 6.85 -23.86 6.33
N ALA A 109 7.90 -24.30 7.03
CA ALA A 109 8.26 -23.77 8.34
C ALA A 109 8.68 -22.29 8.26
N GLU A 110 9.52 -21.91 7.29
CA GLU A 110 9.90 -20.53 7.05
C GLU A 110 8.70 -19.64 6.71
N HIS A 111 7.78 -20.17 5.89
CA HIS A 111 6.53 -19.50 5.55
C HIS A 111 5.66 -19.23 6.79
N GLN A 112 5.51 -20.22 7.67
CA GLN A 112 4.77 -20.06 8.92
C GLN A 112 5.42 -19.02 9.83
N ILE A 113 6.75 -19.08 10.01
CA ILE A 113 7.50 -18.09 10.81
C ILE A 113 7.30 -16.67 10.27
N ALA A 114 7.32 -16.49 8.95
CA ALA A 114 7.06 -15.18 8.33
C ALA A 114 5.62 -14.71 8.60
N SER A 115 4.63 -15.60 8.45
CA SER A 115 3.23 -15.29 8.76
C SER A 115 3.04 -14.87 10.23
N ASP A 116 3.62 -15.60 11.18
CA ASP A 116 3.50 -15.30 12.62
C ASP A 116 4.13 -13.94 12.99
N ARG A 117 5.25 -13.58 12.34
CA ARG A 117 5.89 -12.27 12.49
C ARG A 117 4.99 -11.15 11.97
N LEU A 118 4.42 -11.32 10.77
CA LEU A 118 3.49 -10.34 10.22
C LEU A 118 2.21 -10.23 11.06
N GLN A 119 1.76 -11.32 11.67
CA GLN A 119 0.60 -11.29 12.57
C GLN A 119 0.92 -10.51 13.85
N THR A 120 2.13 -10.67 14.37
CA THR A 120 2.62 -9.85 15.48
C THR A 120 2.67 -8.37 15.09
N GLU A 121 3.17 -8.05 13.89
CA GLU A 121 3.19 -6.68 13.36
C GLU A 121 1.78 -6.10 13.21
N ALA A 122 0.83 -6.87 12.65
CA ALA A 122 -0.57 -6.48 12.52
C ALA A 122 -1.20 -6.15 13.90
N ASN A 123 -0.91 -6.97 14.92
CA ASN A 123 -1.38 -6.71 16.27
C ASN A 123 -0.79 -5.42 16.84
N HIS A 124 0.49 -5.12 16.58
CA HIS A 124 1.10 -3.86 16.98
C HIS A 124 0.44 -2.65 16.30
N TRP A 125 0.08 -2.75 15.01
CA TRP A 125 -0.71 -1.72 14.34
C TRP A 125 -2.03 -1.44 15.06
N LYS A 126 -2.74 -2.49 15.45
CA LYS A 126 -4.00 -2.34 16.19
C LYS A 126 -3.81 -1.75 17.57
N ILE A 127 -2.84 -2.24 18.34
CA ILE A 127 -2.62 -1.81 19.73
C ILE A 127 -2.11 -0.36 19.80
N LEU A 128 -1.10 -0.03 18.98
CA LEU A 128 -0.43 1.27 19.07
C LEU A 128 -1.22 2.37 18.35
N TRP A 129 -1.93 2.02 17.26
CA TRP A 129 -2.54 3.01 16.37
C TRP A 129 -4.06 2.89 16.27
N GLY A 130 -4.66 1.82 16.79
CA GLY A 130 -6.07 1.52 16.58
C GLY A 130 -6.41 1.05 15.16
N ILE A 131 -5.40 0.88 14.29
CA ILE A 131 -5.55 0.58 12.87
C ILE A 131 -5.53 -0.94 12.68
N ASP A 132 -6.58 -1.48 12.05
CA ASP A 132 -6.62 -2.88 11.67
C ASP A 132 -5.71 -3.15 10.46
N ALA A 133 -5.03 -4.30 10.51
CA ALA A 133 -4.25 -4.84 9.41
C ALA A 133 -4.53 -6.34 9.30
N GLN A 134 -4.39 -6.89 8.10
CA GLN A 134 -4.67 -8.29 7.79
C GLN A 134 -3.39 -8.98 7.31
N VAL A 135 -3.15 -10.19 7.79
CA VAL A 135 -2.14 -11.08 7.19
C VAL A 135 -2.83 -11.99 6.18
N LYS A 136 -2.27 -12.08 4.97
CA LYS A 136 -2.78 -12.90 3.88
C LYS A 136 -1.64 -13.49 3.08
N ASP A 137 -1.92 -14.59 2.38
CA ASP A 137 -1.05 -15.06 1.32
C ASP A 137 -1.33 -14.29 0.03
N ILE A 138 -0.31 -13.62 -0.50
CA ILE A 138 -0.35 -12.82 -1.71
C ILE A 138 0.89 -13.15 -2.53
N GLY A 139 0.67 -13.62 -3.75
CA GLY A 139 1.73 -13.97 -4.67
C GLY A 139 2.55 -15.18 -4.23
N GLY A 140 1.94 -16.08 -3.44
CA GLY A 140 2.59 -17.24 -2.83
C GLY A 140 3.48 -16.89 -1.64
N GLN A 141 3.26 -15.73 -1.00
CA GLN A 141 4.05 -15.24 0.13
C GLN A 141 3.15 -14.66 1.22
N PRO A 142 3.50 -14.80 2.51
CA PRO A 142 2.86 -14.06 3.59
C PRO A 142 3.01 -12.56 3.38
N ALA A 143 1.92 -11.85 3.53
CA ALA A 143 1.83 -10.44 3.28
C ALA A 143 0.97 -9.73 4.33
N LEU A 144 1.40 -8.54 4.73
CA LEU A 144 0.62 -7.65 5.58
C LEU A 144 -0.11 -6.64 4.69
N VAL A 145 -1.43 -6.64 4.77
CA VAL A 145 -2.34 -5.73 4.08
C VAL A 145 -2.85 -4.70 5.07
N MET A 146 -2.72 -3.43 4.72
CA MET A 146 -3.17 -2.31 5.56
C MET A 146 -3.81 -1.21 4.71
N SER A 147 -4.66 -0.40 5.34
CA SER A 147 -5.15 0.83 4.72
C SER A 147 -3.97 1.71 4.29
N TYR A 148 -4.05 2.31 3.11
CA TYR A 148 -3.08 3.32 2.72
C TYR A 148 -3.40 4.64 3.43
N PHE A 149 -2.38 5.22 4.04
CA PHE A 149 -2.41 6.55 4.62
C PHE A 149 -1.39 7.41 3.91
N LYS A 150 -1.79 8.62 3.51
CA LYS A 150 -0.85 9.62 3.02
C LYS A 150 -0.13 10.23 4.22
N ILE A 151 1.19 10.17 4.20
CA ILE A 151 2.00 10.89 5.18
C ILE A 151 1.88 12.38 4.85
N CYS A 152 1.46 13.17 5.83
CA CYS A 152 1.43 14.62 5.72
C CYS A 152 2.86 15.13 5.66
N ALA A 153 3.21 15.82 4.58
CA ALA A 153 4.52 16.44 4.46
C ALA A 153 4.63 17.67 5.39
N GLN A 154 5.85 18.08 5.73
CA GLN A 154 6.08 19.16 6.68
C GLN A 154 5.49 20.50 6.19
N ASP A 155 5.60 20.77 4.90
CA ASP A 155 5.01 21.92 4.23
C ASP A 155 3.47 21.85 4.23
N GLU A 156 2.87 20.68 3.99
CA GLU A 156 1.42 20.49 4.10
C GLU A 156 0.94 20.74 5.53
N LEU A 157 1.70 20.27 6.52
CA LEU A 157 1.43 20.53 7.93
C LEU A 157 1.54 22.02 8.24
N GLU A 158 2.57 22.72 7.77
CA GLU A 158 2.77 24.14 8.03
C GLU A 158 1.72 25.02 7.36
N ASN A 159 1.30 24.67 6.15
CA ASN A 159 0.40 25.48 5.34
C ASN A 159 -1.09 25.18 5.59
N ASN A 160 -1.43 24.09 6.30
CA ASN A 160 -2.83 23.73 6.58
C ASN A 160 -3.19 23.87 8.08
N PRO A 161 -3.91 24.95 8.48
CA PRO A 161 -4.31 25.19 9.86
C PRO A 161 -5.17 24.08 10.48
N GLN A 162 -6.01 23.43 9.67
CA GLN A 162 -6.88 22.35 10.14
C GLN A 162 -6.07 21.12 10.54
N ILE A 163 -5.08 20.74 9.71
CA ILE A 163 -4.16 19.64 10.00
C ILE A 163 -3.38 19.94 11.28
N ARG A 164 -2.80 21.15 11.42
CA ARG A 164 -2.09 21.54 12.66
C ARG A 164 -2.99 21.44 13.89
N THR A 165 -4.22 21.90 13.78
CA THR A 165 -5.18 21.86 14.88
C THR A 165 -5.49 20.41 15.27
N ALA A 166 -5.70 19.53 14.29
CA ALA A 166 -5.89 18.10 14.52
C ALA A 166 -4.67 17.47 15.21
N VAL A 167 -3.44 17.80 14.77
CA VAL A 167 -2.19 17.33 15.40
C VAL A 167 -2.10 17.78 16.86
N VAL A 168 -2.38 19.05 17.14
CA VAL A 168 -2.35 19.62 18.50
C VAL A 168 -3.40 18.94 19.40
N ASN A 169 -4.61 18.74 18.88
CA ASN A 169 -5.68 18.07 19.63
C ASN A 169 -5.34 16.61 19.92
N ALA A 170 -4.77 15.91 18.95
CA ALA A 170 -4.30 14.54 19.14
C ALA A 170 -3.20 14.49 20.22
N LYS A 171 -2.22 15.40 20.17
CA LYS A 171 -1.15 15.48 21.19
C LYS A 171 -1.70 15.67 22.59
N LYS A 172 -2.68 16.57 22.76
CA LYS A 172 -3.35 16.79 24.04
C LYS A 172 -4.07 15.55 24.57
N LYS A 173 -4.68 14.75 23.68
CA LYS A 173 -5.45 13.56 24.04
C LYS A 173 -4.58 12.38 24.48
N ASN A 174 -3.44 12.15 23.81
CA ASN A 174 -2.64 10.93 24.02
C ASN A 174 -1.29 11.16 24.72
N GLY A 175 -0.88 12.41 25.02
CA GLY A 175 0.31 12.77 25.81
C GLY A 175 1.68 12.38 25.20
N LYS A 176 1.71 11.47 24.22
CA LYS A 176 2.87 10.92 23.51
C LYS A 176 2.53 10.65 22.05
N LEU A 177 2.10 11.67 21.30
CA LEU A 177 1.88 11.46 19.87
C LEU A 177 3.22 11.39 19.15
N GLN A 178 3.56 10.22 18.59
CA GLN A 178 4.80 10.03 17.83
C GLN A 178 4.60 10.19 16.31
N ALA A 179 3.38 10.05 15.79
CA ALA A 179 3.05 10.41 14.41
C ALA A 179 1.55 10.67 14.23
N VAL A 180 1.20 11.51 13.26
CA VAL A 180 -0.17 11.79 12.83
C VAL A 180 -0.40 11.15 11.48
N PHE A 181 -1.41 10.30 11.41
CA PHE A 181 -1.89 9.71 10.16
C PHE A 181 -3.15 10.45 9.81
N ILE A 182 -3.18 11.09 8.64
CA ILE A 182 -4.38 11.76 8.15
C ILE A 182 -5.15 10.72 7.34
N ASP A 183 -6.28 10.29 7.89
CA ASP A 183 -7.24 9.50 7.13
C ASP A 183 -7.87 10.38 6.05
N LEU A 184 -7.62 10.02 4.79
CA LEU A 184 -8.14 10.74 3.63
C LEU A 184 -9.49 10.18 3.15
N SER A 185 -10.08 9.20 3.83
CA SER A 185 -11.38 8.60 3.45
C SER A 185 -12.52 9.62 3.35
N ASN A 186 -12.43 10.72 4.11
CA ASN A 186 -13.40 11.82 4.14
C ASN A 186 -12.91 13.11 3.47
N VAL A 187 -11.71 13.10 2.87
CA VAL A 187 -11.29 14.23 2.04
C VAL A 187 -12.00 14.08 0.71
N VAL A 188 -13.14 14.77 0.60
CA VAL A 188 -13.83 14.97 -0.68
C VAL A 188 -12.78 15.46 -1.66
N ARG A 189 -12.67 14.78 -2.80
CA ARG A 189 -11.78 15.18 -3.88
C ARG A 189 -12.04 16.64 -4.22
N GLU A 190 -11.14 17.53 -3.84
CA GLU A 190 -11.02 18.82 -4.50
C GLU A 190 -10.39 18.54 -5.88
N GLN A 191 -11.24 18.17 -6.83
CA GLN A 191 -11.05 18.69 -8.18
C GLN A 191 -11.29 20.20 -8.05
N GLU A 192 -10.36 21.03 -8.54
CA GLU A 192 -10.39 22.51 -8.56
C GLU A 192 -9.72 23.28 -7.40
N VAL A 193 -8.45 23.01 -7.07
CA VAL A 193 -7.64 24.04 -6.33
C VAL A 193 -6.37 24.47 -7.05
N ASP A 194 -5.88 23.71 -8.02
CA ASP A 194 -4.67 24.12 -8.76
C ASP A 194 -4.95 25.32 -9.69
N ALA A 195 -6.17 25.46 -10.24
CA ALA A 195 -6.52 26.59 -11.10
C ALA A 195 -6.73 27.91 -10.32
N ILE A 196 -7.20 27.85 -9.07
CA ILE A 196 -7.40 29.04 -8.23
C ILE A 196 -6.06 29.51 -7.65
N ALA A 197 -5.17 28.57 -7.30
CA ALA A 197 -3.82 28.90 -6.86
C ALA A 197 -3.00 29.58 -7.98
N ASP A 198 -3.08 29.07 -9.22
CA ASP A 198 -2.40 29.68 -10.37
C ASP A 198 -3.01 31.05 -10.75
N MET A 199 -4.35 31.19 -10.66
CA MET A 199 -5.02 32.47 -10.93
C MET A 199 -4.69 33.55 -9.89
N ILE A 200 -4.65 33.20 -8.60
CA ILE A 200 -4.24 34.11 -7.52
C ILE A 200 -2.74 34.42 -7.59
N MET A 201 -1.91 33.48 -8.06
CA MET A 201 -0.47 33.70 -8.24
C MET A 201 -0.21 34.65 -9.42
N MET A 202 -0.95 34.53 -10.53
CA MET A 202 -0.86 35.43 -11.69
C MET A 202 -1.33 36.85 -11.36
N GLU A 203 -2.41 37.01 -10.58
CA GLU A 203 -2.95 38.31 -10.18
C GLU A 203 -2.03 39.06 -9.20
N LYS A 204 -1.31 38.33 -8.33
CA LYS A 204 -0.39 38.93 -7.35
C LYS A 204 1.00 39.26 -7.89
N LEU A 205 1.36 38.78 -9.08
CA LEU A 205 2.68 38.99 -9.67
C LEU A 205 2.74 40.16 -10.69
N ASN A 206 1.64 40.88 -10.93
CA ASN A 206 1.57 41.98 -11.92
C ASN A 206 2.14 41.57 -13.30
N LEU A 207 1.83 40.35 -13.75
CA LEU A 207 2.22 39.84 -15.07
C LEU A 207 1.16 40.08 -16.15
N THR A 208 0.24 41.03 -15.94
CA THR A 208 -0.55 41.62 -17.03
C THR A 208 0.18 42.83 -17.60
N GLY A 209 1.16 42.52 -18.46
CA GLY A 209 1.58 43.38 -19.56
C GLY A 209 1.07 42.80 -20.86
#